data_AF-X0WGG4-F1
#
_entry.id   AF-X0WGG4-F1
#
_cell.length_a   1.000
_cell.length_b   1.000
_cell.length_c   1.000
_cell.angle_alpha   90.00
_cell.angle_beta   90.00
_cell.angle_gamma   90.00
#
_symmetry.space_group_name_H-M   'P 1'
#
loop_
_entity.id
_entity.type
_entity.pdbx_description
1 polymer ?
#
loop_
_entity_poly.entity_id
_entity_poly.type
_entity_poly.pdbx_seq_one_letter_code
_entity_poly.pdbx_strand_id
1 'polypeptide(L)' 'MSRLQEIFDGWKNFTFQNPTIEKEAKKRIEICINGGCGKLSATNYCKLCGCYMPAKVRSPKSHCRLKKW' A
#
# COMPACT_ATOMS: atom_id res chain seq x y z
N MET A 1 -29.18 -15.06 -15.55
CA MET A 1 -27.97 -14.28 -15.24
C MET A 1 -27.10 -14.28 -16.48
N SER A 2 -26.71 -13.11 -16.99
CA SER A 2 -26.06 -12.97 -18.31
C SER A 2 -24.54 -13.02 -18.16
N ARG A 3 -23.84 -13.78 -19.02
CA ARG A 3 -22.36 -13.89 -19.06
C ARG A 3 -21.65 -12.54 -19.17
N LEU A 4 -22.34 -11.50 -19.65
CA LEU A 4 -21.80 -10.15 -19.76
C LEU A 4 -21.67 -9.43 -18.41
N GLN A 5 -22.51 -9.77 -17.43
CA GLN A 5 -22.40 -9.24 -16.06
C GLN A 5 -21.11 -9.71 -15.39
N GLU A 6 -20.74 -10.97 -15.58
CA GLU A 6 -19.51 -11.54 -15.02
C GLU A 6 -18.24 -10.89 -15.58
N ILE A 7 -18.25 -10.51 -16.86
CA ILE A 7 -17.12 -9.81 -17.50
C ILE A 7 -17.02 -8.37 -16.99
N PHE A 8 -18.17 -7.70 -16.81
CA PHE A 8 -18.21 -6.33 -16.28
C PHE A 8 -17.72 -6.27 -14.82
N ASP A 9 -18.13 -7.23 -13.99
CA ASP A 9 -17.68 -7.34 -12.60
C ASP A 9 -16.19 -7.73 -12.49
N GLY A 10 -15.68 -8.54 -13.43
CA GLY A 10 -14.25 -8.90 -13.49
C GLY A 10 -13.33 -7.69 -13.68
N TRP A 11 -13.72 -6.74 -14.54
CA TRP A 11 -12.98 -5.49 -14.75
C TRP A 11 -13.14 -4.48 -13.63
N LYS A 12 -14.31 -4.44 -12.99
CA LYS A 12 -14.56 -3.60 -11.81
C LYS A 12 -13.64 -3.98 -10.65
N ASN A 13 -13.37 -5.28 -10.46
CA ASN A 13 -12.46 -5.77 -9.41
C ASN A 13 -10.96 -5.60 -9.73
N PHE A 14 -10.56 -5.58 -11.00
CA PHE A 14 -9.18 -5.28 -11.40
C PHE A 14 -8.78 -3.81 -11.15
N THR A 15 -9.78 -2.93 -11.03
CA THR A 15 -9.62 -1.47 -11.00
C THR A 15 -9.93 -0.83 -9.64
N PHE A 16 -10.14 -1.61 -8.58
CA PHE A 16 -10.38 -1.06 -7.23
C PHE A 16 -9.09 -0.51 -6.59
N GLN A 17 -8.60 0.59 -7.18
CA GLN A 17 -7.86 1.63 -6.49
C GLN A 17 -8.80 2.22 -5.43
N ASN A 18 -8.87 1.60 -4.26
CA ASN A 18 -9.63 2.17 -3.16
C ASN A 18 -8.94 3.50 -2.76
N PRO A 19 -9.56 4.66 -3.04
CA PRO A 19 -8.92 5.95 -2.85
C PRO A 19 -8.55 6.20 -1.39
N THR A 20 -9.27 5.58 -0.45
CA THR A 20 -8.98 5.60 0.97
C THR A 20 -7.66 4.89 1.28
N ILE A 21 -7.42 3.72 0.67
CA ILE A 21 -6.18 2.95 0.85
C ILE A 21 -5.00 3.68 0.20
N GLU A 22 -5.17 4.29 -0.97
CA GLU A 22 -4.09 5.08 -1.59
C GLU A 22 -3.77 6.34 -0.77
N LYS A 23 -4.77 7.01 -0.20
CA LYS A 23 -4.57 8.15 0.70
C LYS A 23 -3.83 7.74 1.96
N GLU A 24 -4.19 6.60 2.54
CA GLU A 24 -3.50 6.05 3.70
C GLU A 24 -2.07 5.59 3.37
N ALA A 25 -1.89 4.95 2.22
CA ALA A 25 -0.59 4.52 1.72
C ALA A 25 0.38 5.69 1.55
N LYS A 26 -0.09 6.80 0.98
CA LYS A 26 0.67 8.06 0.85
C LYS A 26 1.09 8.62 2.21
N LYS A 27 0.16 8.69 3.17
CA LYS A 27 0.48 9.13 4.53
C LYS A 27 1.53 8.25 5.20
N ARG A 28 1.37 6.92 5.09
CA ARG A 28 2.28 5.96 5.73
C ARG A 28 3.67 5.95 5.10
N ILE A 29 3.77 6.13 3.77
CA ILE A 29 5.08 6.22 3.11
C ILE A 29 5.80 7.53 3.47
N GLU A 30 5.08 8.65 3.58
CA GLU A 30 5.63 9.91 4.07
C GLU A 30 6.16 9.76 5.51
N ILE A 31 5.40 9.12 6.40
CA ILE A 31 5.86 8.81 7.77
C ILE A 31 7.11 7.93 7.74
N CYS A 32 7.18 6.94 6.83
CA CYS A 32 8.36 6.10 6.72
C CYS A 32 9.59 6.93 6.32
N ILE A 33 9.48 7.71 5.23
CA ILE A 33 10.61 8.49 4.69
C ILE A 33 11.04 9.58 5.68
N ASN A 34 10.08 10.37 6.18
CA ASN A 34 10.34 11.54 7.02
C ASN A 34 10.56 11.19 8.50
N GLY A 35 9.97 10.10 8.99
CA GLY A 35 10.09 9.68 10.39
C GLY A 35 11.46 9.10 10.74
N GLY A 36 12.46 9.20 9.86
CA GLY A 36 13.82 8.72 10.08
C GLY A 36 14.11 7.30 9.57
N CYS A 37 13.24 6.70 8.74
CA CYS A 37 13.65 5.48 8.00
C CYS A 37 14.50 5.79 6.75
N GLY A 38 14.56 7.06 6.34
CA GLY A 38 15.31 7.50 5.18
C GLY A 38 14.73 7.00 3.85
N LYS A 39 15.59 6.91 2.84
CA LYS A 39 15.20 6.49 1.48
C LYS A 39 14.96 4.98 1.39
N LEU A 40 14.00 4.60 0.55
CA LEU A 40 13.78 3.20 0.18
C LEU A 40 14.94 2.66 -0.67
N SER A 41 15.10 1.34 -0.70
CA SER A 41 15.96 0.66 -1.67
C SER A 41 15.40 0.80 -3.10
N ALA A 42 16.24 0.49 -4.10
CA ALA A 42 15.78 0.41 -5.50
C ALA A 42 14.63 -0.60 -5.71
N THR A 43 14.50 -1.57 -4.81
CA THR A 43 13.43 -2.58 -4.80
C THR A 43 12.22 -2.18 -3.94
N ASN A 44 12.12 -0.93 -3.50
CA ASN A 44 11.05 -0.39 -2.64
C ASN A 44 10.95 -1.00 -1.23
N TYR A 45 12.07 -1.52 -0.70
CA TYR A 45 12.17 -1.94 0.69
C TYR A 45 12.67 -0.81 1.57
N CYS A 46 12.17 -0.73 2.80
CA CYS A 46 12.77 0.14 3.81
C CYS A 46 14.11 -0.46 4.27
N LYS A 47 15.21 0.31 4.16
CA LYS A 47 16.55 -0.16 4.57
C LYS A 47 16.70 -0.38 6.08
N LEU A 48 15.86 0.28 6.89
CA LEU A 48 15.92 0.19 8.36
C LEU A 48 15.05 -0.92 8.92
N CYS A 49 13.79 -1.05 8.48
CA CYS A 49 12.87 -2.06 9.00
C CYS A 49 12.72 -3.32 8.11
N GLY A 50 13.32 -3.32 6.91
CA GLY A 50 13.31 -4.44 5.96
C GLY A 50 11.95 -4.73 5.32
N CYS A 51 10.96 -3.85 5.47
CA CYS A 51 9.61 -4.09 4.95
C CYS A 51 9.48 -3.64 3.48
N TYR A 52 8.76 -4.42 2.66
CA TYR A 52 8.36 -4.01 1.31
C TYR A 52 7.24 -2.96 1.38
N MET A 53 7.58 -1.70 1.14
CA MET A 53 6.68 -0.58 1.40
C MET A 53 5.42 -0.57 0.52
N PRO A 54 5.46 -0.86 -0.80
CA PRO A 54 4.28 -0.79 -1.65
C PRO A 54 3.11 -1.64 -1.17
N ALA A 55 3.39 -2.83 -0.62
CA ALA A 55 2.35 -3.68 -0.01
C ALA A 55 2.04 -3.26 1.43
N LYS A 56 3.06 -2.97 2.24
CA LYS A 56 2.91 -2.69 3.67
C LYS A 56 2.07 -1.43 3.93
N VAL A 57 2.29 -0.36 3.17
CA VAL A 57 1.57 0.91 3.34
C VAL A 57 0.11 0.82 2.90
N ARG A 58 -0.20 -0.09 1.96
CA ARG A 58 -1.56 -0.39 1.48
C ARG A 58 -2.31 -1.41 2.33
N SER A 59 -1.67 -1.97 3.36
CA SER A 59 -2.27 -2.97 4.23
C SER A 59 -2.84 -2.31 5.48
N PRO A 60 -4.17 -2.05 5.57
CA PRO A 60 -4.75 -1.23 6.63
C PRO A 60 -4.51 -1.78 8.04
N LYS A 61 -4.52 -3.11 8.20
CA LYS A 61 -4.28 -3.81 9.48
C LYS A 61 -2.80 -3.94 9.87
N SER A 62 -1.88 -3.47 9.03
CA SER A 62 -0.45 -3.67 9.23
C SER A 62 0.21 -2.45 9.86
N HIS A 63 0.87 -2.67 11.00
CA HIS A 63 1.64 -1.65 11.73
C HIS A 63 3.13 -1.69 11.38
N CYS A 64 3.82 -0.58 11.66
CA CYS A 64 5.25 -0.49 11.55
C CYS A 64 5.94 -1.19 12.72
N ARG A 65 6.97 -2.00 12.47
CA ARG A 65 7.79 -2.60 13.54
C ARG A 65 8.46 -1.56 14.44
N LEU A 66 8.72 -0.37 13.89
CA LEU A 66 9.28 0.78 14.60
C LEU A 66 8.20 1.67 15.25
N LYS A 67 6.93 1.22 15.27
CA LYS A 67 5.77 1.92 15.85
C LYS A 67 5.56 3.36 15.36
N LYS A 68 5.91 3.64 14.11
CA LYS A 68 5.68 4.96 13.47
C LYS A 68 4.23 5.16 13.02
N TRP A 69 3.48 4.07 12.86
CA TRP A 69 2.03 3.97 12.65
C TRP A 69 1.56 2.54 13.03
#